data_AF-G7IRF7-F1
#
_entry.id   AF-G7IRF7-F1
#
_cell.length_a   1.000
_cell.length_b   1.000
_cell.length_c   1.000
_cell.angle_alpha   90.00
_cell.angle_beta   90.00
_cell.angle_gamma   90.00
#
_symmetry.space_group_name_H-M   'P 1'
#
loop_
_entity.id
_entity.type
_entity.pdbx_description
1 polymer ?
#
loop_
_entity_poly.entity_id
_entity_poly.type
_entity_poly.pdbx_seq_one_letter_code
_entity_poly.pdbx_strand_id
1 'polypeptide(L)' 'MFRSVTVRPTETRMGSGKGSPEYWVAVVKPGKILYEMGGVPENIARKAISIAASKMPIRTQFILSE' A
#
# COMPACT_ATOMS: atom_id res chain seq x y z
N MET A 1 3.46 -4.40 10.53
CA MET A 1 2.62 -5.57 10.86
C MET A 1 1.74 -5.87 9.65
N PHE A 2 2.01 -6.97 8.95
CA PHE A 2 1.22 -7.41 7.80
C PHE A 2 -0.01 -8.17 8.28
N ARG A 3 -1.13 -8.04 7.58
CA ARG A 3 -2.40 -8.69 7.91
C ARG A 3 -2.92 -9.48 6.71
N SER A 4 -3.43 -10.68 6.95
CA SER A 4 -4.08 -11.49 5.92
C SER A 4 -5.50 -10.99 5.66
N VAL A 5 -5.86 -10.80 4.41
CA VAL A 5 -7.25 -10.55 3.97
C VAL A 5 -7.79 -11.86 3.40
N THR A 6 -8.89 -12.32 4.00
CA THR A 6 -9.59 -13.55 3.60
C THR A 6 -10.76 -13.20 2.70
N VAL A 7 -10.94 -13.94 1.62
CA VAL A 7 -12.05 -13.76 0.67
C VAL A 7 -12.77 -15.10 0.52
N ARG A 8 -14.08 -15.05 0.27
CA ARG A 8 -14.91 -16.23 0.02
C ARG A 8 -15.16 -16.37 -1.49
N PRO A 9 -15.26 -17.60 -2.01
CA PRO A 9 -15.61 -17.81 -3.42
C PRO A 9 -17.04 -17.30 -3.72
N THR A 10 -17.21 -16.74 -4.91
CA THR A 10 -18.46 -16.13 -5.40
C THR A 10 -19.66 -17.08 -5.39
N GLU A 11 -19.44 -18.40 -5.44
CA GLU A 11 -20.49 -19.41 -5.58
C GLU A 11 -21.07 -19.91 -4.24
N THR A 12 -20.58 -19.39 -3.10
CA THR A 12 -20.98 -19.88 -1.77
C THR A 12 -22.03 -19.00 -1.09
N ARG A 13 -23.00 -19.62 -0.39
CA ARG A 13 -23.97 -18.91 0.46
C ARG A 13 -23.30 -18.35 1.74
N MET A 14 -23.92 -17.35 2.36
CA MET A 14 -23.48 -16.81 3.65
C MET A 14 -23.54 -17.88 4.76
N GLY A 15 -22.62 -17.82 5.75
CA GLY A 15 -22.45 -18.86 6.77
C GLY A 15 -21.24 -19.79 6.51
N SER A 16 -20.92 -20.73 7.42
CA SER A 16 -19.82 -21.72 7.26
C SER A 16 -18.36 -21.27 7.57
N GLY A 17 -18.15 -20.24 8.39
CA GLY A 17 -16.81 -19.92 8.93
C GLY A 17 -15.96 -18.94 8.09
N LYS A 18 -14.73 -18.66 8.50
CA LYS A 18 -13.86 -17.67 7.83
C LYS A 18 -13.28 -18.25 6.53
N GLY A 19 -13.25 -17.46 5.45
CA GLY A 19 -12.65 -17.87 4.17
C GLY A 19 -11.13 -18.00 4.24
N SER A 20 -10.53 -18.54 3.19
CA SER A 20 -9.07 -18.70 3.06
C SER A 20 -8.37 -17.34 2.85
N PRO A 21 -7.13 -17.15 3.34
CA PRO A 21 -6.37 -15.93 3.10
C PRO A 21 -5.92 -15.86 1.63
N GLU A 22 -6.28 -14.78 0.93
CA GLU A 22 -5.91 -14.56 -0.49
C GLU A 22 -4.83 -13.48 -0.64
N TYR A 23 -4.87 -12.44 0.19
CA TYR A 23 -3.93 -11.33 0.09
C TYR A 23 -3.25 -11.03 1.42
N TRP A 24 -2.04 -10.49 1.32
CA TRP A 24 -1.32 -9.88 2.43
C TRP A 24 -1.34 -8.38 2.26
N VAL A 25 -1.81 -7.66 3.27
CA VAL A 25 -1.89 -6.21 3.26
C VAL A 25 -1.08 -5.60 4.39
N ALA A 26 -0.46 -4.46 4.11
CA ALA A 26 0.11 -3.60 5.14
C ALA A 26 -0.93 -2.56 5.57
N VAL A 27 -1.15 -2.43 6.88
CA VAL A 27 -2.03 -1.38 7.41
C VAL A 27 -1.27 -0.06 7.40
N VAL A 28 -1.72 0.88 6.56
CA VAL A 28 -1.17 2.23 6.47
C VAL A 28 -2.12 3.21 7.16
N LYS A 29 -1.60 4.01 8.09
CA LYS A 29 -2.32 5.11 8.73
C LYS A 29 -1.86 6.46 8.14
N PRO A 30 -2.69 7.51 8.18
CA PRO A 30 -2.28 8.85 7.77
C PRO A 30 -0.99 9.31 8.48
N GLY A 31 -0.11 10.00 7.76
CA GLY A 31 1.17 10.48 8.28
C GLY A 31 2.31 9.46 8.30
N LYS A 32 2.09 8.24 7.80
CA LYS A 32 3.15 7.22 7.70
C LYS A 32 3.99 7.44 6.43
N ILE A 33 5.32 7.47 6.57
CA ILE A 33 6.25 7.41 5.43
C ILE A 33 6.24 5.98 4.86
N LEU A 34 6.04 5.88 3.55
CA LEU A 34 5.92 4.60 2.83
C LEU A 34 7.21 4.21 2.10
N TYR A 35 7.84 5.20 1.47
CA TYR A 35 9.04 5.02 0.68
C TYR A 35 10.01 6.14 1.01
N GLU A 36 11.29 5.78 1.09
CA GLU A 36 12.40 6.69 1.26
C GLU A 36 13.38 6.47 0.11
N MET A 37 13.98 7.55 -0.38
CA MET A 37 14.92 7.51 -1.50
C MET A 37 16.05 8.47 -1.20
N GLY A 38 17.28 7.96 -1.22
CA GLY A 38 18.51 8.73 -1.00
C GLY A 38 19.54 8.45 -2.10
N GLY A 39 20.54 9.32 -2.22
CA GLY A 39 21.65 9.15 -3.17
C GLY A 39 21.32 9.45 -4.63
N VAL A 40 20.19 10.09 -4.91
CA VAL A 40 19.78 10.52 -6.26
C VAL A 40 19.44 12.01 -6.26
N PRO A 41 19.62 12.72 -7.40
CA PRO A 41 19.22 14.12 -7.49
C PRO A 41 17.70 14.28 -7.37
N GLU A 42 17.27 15.41 -6.82
CA GLU A 42 15.87 15.69 -6.47
C GLU A 42 14.92 15.55 -7.65
N ASN A 43 15.34 15.97 -8.85
CA ASN A 43 14.54 15.87 -10.06
C ASN A 43 14.16 14.42 -10.41
N ILE A 44 15.08 13.47 -10.17
CA ILE A 44 14.85 12.04 -10.38
C ILE A 44 13.98 11.48 -9.24
N ALA A 45 14.29 11.83 -7.99
CA ALA A 45 13.50 11.39 -6.83
C ALA A 45 12.02 11.79 -6.97
N ARG A 46 11.77 13.06 -7.33
CA ARG A 46 10.42 13.61 -7.48
C ARG A 46 9.63 12.88 -8.57
N LYS A 47 10.27 12.58 -9.71
CA LYS A 47 9.63 11.82 -10.80
C LYS A 47 9.34 10.38 -10.37
N ALA A 48 10.28 9.69 -9.75
CA ALA A 48 10.12 8.32 -9.31
C ALA A 48 9.01 8.17 -8.26
N ILE A 49 8.98 9.03 -7.25
CA ILE A 49 7.94 9.02 -6.21
C ILE A 49 6.58 9.40 -6.78
N SER A 50 6.51 10.32 -7.76
CA SER A 50 5.25 10.64 -8.45
C SER A 50 4.68 9.43 -9.21
N ILE A 51 5.53 8.64 -9.87
CA ILE A 51 5.11 7.40 -10.52
C ILE A 51 4.61 6.39 -9.48
N ALA A 52 5.33 6.20 -8.38
CA ALA A 52 4.91 5.32 -7.29
C ALA A 52 3.55 5.74 -6.70
N ALA A 53 3.37 7.05 -6.45
CA ALA A 53 2.11 7.62 -5.96
C ALA A 53 0.92 7.31 -6.88
N SER A 54 1.10 7.33 -8.20
CA SER A 54 0.04 7.01 -9.17
C SER A 54 -0.48 5.57 -9.09
N LYS A 55 0.31 4.66 -8.51
CA LYS A 55 -0.06 3.25 -8.32
C LYS A 55 -0.70 2.97 -6.96
N MET A 56 -0.69 3.96 -6.07
CA MET A 56 -1.23 3.80 -4.73
C MET A 56 -2.74 4.10 -4.72
N PRO A 57 -3.55 3.31 -4.00
CA PRO A 57 -4.99 3.55 -3.87
C PRO A 57 -5.34 4.68 -2.87
N ILE A 58 -4.36 5.50 -2.47
CA ILE A 58 -4.49 6.55 -1.46
C ILE A 58 -3.79 7.84 -1.92
N ARG A 59 -4.21 8.98 -1.39
CA ARG A 59 -3.50 10.25 -1.59
C ARG A 59 -2.18 10.22 -0.83
N THR A 60 -1.09 10.50 -1.52
CA THR A 60 0.27 10.56 -0.96
C THR A 60 0.84 11.96 -1.11
N GLN A 61 1.75 12.33 -0.21
CA GLN A 61 2.50 13.59 -0.25
C GLN A 61 3.99 13.29 -0.39
N PHE A 62 4.70 14.08 -1.21
CA PHE A 62 6.15 14.07 -1.28
C PHE A 62 6.72 15.01 -0.20
N ILE A 63 7.66 14.50 0.59
CA ILE A 63 8.32 15.23 1.69
C ILE A 63 9.83 15.14 1.44
N LEU A 64 10.53 16.25 1.62
CA LEU A 64 11.99 16.27 1.65
C LEU A 64 12.43 16.06 3.10
N SER A 65 13.38 15.17 3.33
CA SER A 65 14.09 15.15 4.61
C SER A 65 15.02 16.35 4.64
N GLU A 66 14.84 17.23 5.62
CA GLU A 66 15.87 18.17 6.05
C GLU A 66 17.03 17.44 6.73
#